data_AF-A0A7R9QMJ5-F1
#
_entry.id   AF-A0A7R9QMJ5-F1
#
_cell.length_a   1.000
_cell.length_b   1.000
_cell.length_c   1.000
_cell.angle_alpha   90.00
_cell.angle_beta   90.00
_cell.angle_gamma   90.00
#
_symmetry.space_group_name_H-M   'P 1'
#
loop_
_entity.id
_entity.type
_entity.pdbx_description
1 polymer ?
#
loop_
_entity_poly.entity_id
_entity_poly.type
_entity_poly.pdbx_seq_one_letter_code
_entity_poly.pdbx_strand_id
1 'polypeptide(L)'
;MKGCEVTPDVNLSQGKYGIKLEVPNHEGMQEYWIRCESEHQYARWMAAIRLATKGRTMADSSYDSEVKSIMNFLSLQHPAHSAYTAPISSHQIENPDDYIAPRFLRKKGGRQWVQRIADAHSNVKGLSLTEAKLHFIKAWQALPDYGISLFVVKFSTSKREV
;
A
#
# COMPACT_ATOMS: atom_id res chain seq x y z
N MET A 1 -3.30 -33.88 8.01
CA MET A 1 -3.67 -32.48 7.69
C MET A 1 -5.16 -32.31 7.35
N LYS A 2 -6.03 -33.31 7.60
CA LYS A 2 -7.47 -33.12 7.41
C LYS A 2 -7.96 -32.11 8.45
N GLY A 3 -8.71 -31.09 8.00
CA GLY A 3 -9.18 -30.00 8.85
C GLY A 3 -8.21 -28.84 9.06
N CYS A 4 -7.06 -28.82 8.37
CA CYS A 4 -6.20 -27.64 8.37
C CYS A 4 -6.74 -26.55 7.43
N GLU A 5 -6.61 -25.29 7.83
CA GLU A 5 -6.93 -24.13 7.00
C GLU A 5 -5.64 -23.59 6.36
N VAL A 6 -5.75 -23.13 5.11
CA VAL A 6 -4.61 -22.73 4.29
C VAL A 6 -4.90 -21.39 3.65
N THR A 7 -4.08 -20.39 3.94
CA THR A 7 -4.23 -19.03 3.41
C THR A 7 -2.98 -18.65 2.60
N PRO A 8 -3.14 -18.22 1.34
CA PRO A 8 -2.01 -17.70 0.55
C PRO A 8 -1.57 -16.32 1.05
N ASP A 9 -0.27 -16.09 1.11
CA ASP A 9 0.34 -14.79 1.43
C ASP A 9 1.38 -14.44 0.34
N VAL A 10 0.90 -14.06 -0.83
CA VAL A 10 1.71 -13.83 -2.03
C VAL A 10 1.74 -12.35 -2.39
N ASN A 11 2.93 -11.83 -2.67
CA ASN A 11 3.14 -10.52 -3.29
C ASN A 11 4.22 -10.66 -4.37
N LEU A 12 3.79 -10.76 -5.63
CA LEU A 12 4.68 -10.95 -6.78
C LEU A 12 5.66 -9.80 -6.97
N SER A 13 5.21 -8.56 -6.76
CA SER A 13 6.07 -7.36 -6.90
C SER A 13 7.24 -7.34 -5.93
N GLN A 14 7.12 -8.05 -4.81
CA GLN A 14 8.14 -8.17 -3.77
C GLN A 14 8.80 -9.56 -3.73
N GLY A 15 8.50 -10.45 -4.69
CA GLY A 15 8.97 -11.84 -4.65
C GLY A 15 8.53 -12.59 -3.40
N LYS A 16 7.37 -12.23 -2.83
CA LYS A 16 6.80 -12.84 -1.62
C LYS A 16 5.89 -14.01 -1.98
N TYR A 17 6.20 -15.18 -1.44
CA TYR A 17 5.55 -16.45 -1.69
C TYR A 17 5.38 -17.18 -0.35
N GLY A 18 4.43 -16.71 0.45
CA GLY A 18 4.10 -17.23 1.77
C GLY A 18 2.86 -18.12 1.77
N ILE A 19 2.82 -19.08 2.68
CA ILE A 19 1.67 -19.92 2.98
C ILE A 19 1.46 -19.88 4.50
N LYS A 20 0.30 -19.41 4.94
CA LYS A 20 -0.16 -19.55 6.30
C LYS A 20 -0.96 -20.84 6.41
N LEU A 21 -0.60 -21.69 7.36
CA LEU A 21 -1.24 -22.98 7.62
C LEU A 21 -1.68 -23.04 9.07
N GLU A 22 -2.97 -23.30 9.29
CA GLU A 22 -3.56 -23.43 10.62
C GLU A 22 -3.98 -24.88 10.83
N VAL A 23 -3.34 -25.55 11.79
CA VAL A 23 -3.48 -26.98 12.06
C VAL A 23 -4.21 -27.18 13.39
N PRO A 24 -5.35 -27.89 13.42
CA PRO A 24 -5.99 -28.26 14.67
C PRO A 24 -5.08 -29.17 15.50
N ASN A 25 -4.89 -28.82 16.76
CA ASN A 25 -4.13 -29.57 17.75
C ASN A 25 -4.96 -29.74 19.04
N HIS A 26 -4.53 -30.63 19.93
CA HIS A 26 -5.22 -30.94 21.19
C HIS A 26 -5.33 -29.74 22.15
N GLU A 27 -4.46 -28.75 22.03
CA GLU A 27 -4.45 -27.51 22.83
C GLU A 27 -5.10 -26.31 22.11
N GLY A 28 -5.56 -26.47 20.86
CA GLY A 28 -6.11 -25.37 20.05
C GLY A 28 -5.62 -25.40 18.60
N MET A 29 -5.65 -24.26 17.90
CA MET A 29 -5.15 -24.15 16.54
C MET A 29 -3.67 -23.73 16.56
N GLN A 30 -2.81 -24.51 15.91
CA GLN A 30 -1.40 -24.20 15.74
C GLN A 30 -1.16 -23.56 14.37
N GLU A 31 -0.52 -22.40 14.36
CA GLU A 31 -0.21 -21.64 13.15
C GLU A 31 1.23 -21.89 12.69
N TYR A 32 1.40 -22.08 11.38
CA TYR A 32 2.68 -22.20 10.71
C TYR A 32 2.77 -21.24 9.52
N TRP A 33 3.93 -20.62 9.37
CA TRP A 33 4.24 -19.76 8.24
C TRP A 33 5.35 -20.39 7.41
N ILE A 34 5.02 -20.72 6.16
CA ILE A 34 5.95 -21.35 5.22
C ILE A 34 6.31 -20.30 4.17
N ARG A 35 7.60 -19.99 4.06
CA ARG A 35 8.13 -19.10 3.02
C ARG A 35 8.80 -19.93 1.93
N CYS A 36 8.37 -19.72 0.70
CA CYS A 36 9.02 -20.28 -0.48
C CYS A 36 9.92 -19.24 -1.15
N GLU A 37 10.95 -19.71 -1.84
CA GLU A 37 11.97 -18.91 -2.54
C GLU A 37 11.54 -18.53 -3.96
N SER A 38 10.68 -19.35 -4.60
CA SER A 38 10.23 -19.15 -5.98
C SER A 38 8.77 -19.50 -6.18
N GLU A 39 8.18 -19.00 -7.28
CA GLU A 39 6.82 -19.33 -7.72
C GLU A 39 6.61 -20.83 -7.89
N HIS A 40 7.59 -21.50 -8.49
CA HIS A 40 7.52 -22.93 -8.74
C HIS A 40 7.52 -23.74 -7.43
N GLN A 41 8.40 -23.38 -6.49
CA GLN A 41 8.41 -24.01 -5.17
C GLN A 41 7.09 -23.76 -4.43
N TYR A 42 6.60 -22.52 -4.44
CA TYR A 42 5.31 -22.17 -3.84
C TYR A 42 4.15 -22.95 -4.44
N ALA A 43 4.07 -23.05 -5.78
CA ALA A 43 3.00 -23.77 -6.44
C ALA A 43 2.98 -25.26 -6.05
N ARG A 44 4.15 -25.88 -5.94
CA ARG A 44 4.29 -27.28 -5.50
C ARG A 44 3.87 -27.48 -4.04
N TRP A 45 4.28 -26.60 -3.14
CA TRP A 45 3.91 -26.67 -1.72
C TRP A 45 2.43 -26.37 -1.50
N MET A 46 1.90 -25.31 -2.13
CA MET A 46 0.49 -24.94 -2.03
C MET A 46 -0.41 -26.05 -2.58
N ALA A 47 -0.09 -26.64 -3.74
CA ALA A 47 -0.83 -27.77 -4.30
C ALA A 47 -0.82 -28.98 -3.36
N ALA A 48 0.35 -29.33 -2.81
CA ALA A 48 0.49 -30.46 -1.89
C ALA A 48 -0.36 -30.27 -0.63
N ILE A 49 -0.30 -29.07 -0.01
CA ILE A 49 -1.07 -28.77 1.19
C ILE A 49 -2.57 -28.76 0.89
N ARG A 50 -3.02 -28.17 -0.23
CA ARG A 50 -4.44 -28.18 -0.65
C ARG A 50 -4.99 -29.58 -0.89
N LEU A 51 -4.17 -30.50 -1.40
CA LEU A 51 -4.58 -31.91 -1.52
C LEU A 51 -4.62 -32.59 -0.15
N ALA A 52 -3.63 -32.34 0.70
CA ALA A 52 -3.54 -32.93 2.04
C ALA A 52 -4.72 -32.54 2.94
N THR A 53 -5.24 -31.31 2.82
CA THR A 53 -6.45 -30.87 3.55
C THR A 53 -7.71 -31.62 3.10
N LYS A 54 -7.78 -31.99 1.82
CA LYS A 54 -8.83 -32.85 1.24
C LYS A 54 -8.57 -34.34 1.47
N GLY A 55 -7.50 -34.70 2.17
CA GLY A 55 -7.12 -36.09 2.43
C GLY A 55 -6.51 -36.83 1.24
N ARG A 56 -6.06 -36.12 0.22
CA ARG A 56 -5.35 -36.66 -0.95
C ARG A 56 -3.84 -36.45 -0.80
N THR A 57 -3.06 -37.20 -1.57
CA THR A 57 -1.58 -37.14 -1.52
C THR A 57 -1.02 -36.54 -2.81
N MET A 58 0.28 -36.23 -2.82
CA MET A 58 0.97 -35.78 -4.05
C MET A 58 1.05 -36.86 -5.13
N ALA A 59 0.72 -38.12 -4.83
CA ALA A 59 0.64 -39.20 -5.81
C ALA A 59 -0.70 -39.21 -6.56
N ASP A 60 -1.66 -38.37 -6.16
CA ASP A 60 -2.92 -38.20 -6.87
C ASP A 60 -2.68 -37.55 -8.24
N SER A 61 -3.34 -38.05 -9.28
CA SER A 61 -3.17 -37.54 -10.65
C SER A 61 -3.54 -36.07 -10.82
N SER A 62 -4.33 -35.50 -9.90
CA SER A 62 -4.67 -34.07 -9.90
C SER A 62 -3.53 -33.16 -9.43
N TYR A 63 -2.48 -33.67 -8.79
CA TYR A 63 -1.39 -32.85 -8.25
C TYR A 63 -0.73 -31.96 -9.32
N ASP A 64 -0.29 -32.55 -10.43
CA ASP A 64 0.39 -31.78 -11.48
C ASP A 64 -0.53 -30.74 -12.14
N SER A 65 -1.83 -31.04 -12.22
CA SER A 65 -2.82 -30.10 -12.74
C SER A 65 -3.06 -28.91 -11.80
N GLU A 66 -3.06 -29.15 -10.48
CA GLU A 66 -3.17 -28.10 -9.46
C GLU A 66 -1.93 -27.21 -9.46
N VAL A 67 -0.73 -27.80 -9.56
CA VAL A 67 0.53 -27.04 -9.67
C VAL A 67 0.50 -26.11 -10.90
N LYS A 68 0.11 -26.64 -12.06
CA LYS A 68 -0.03 -25.83 -13.30
C LYS A 68 -1.08 -24.73 -13.16
N SER A 69 -2.23 -25.03 -12.54
CA SER A 69 -3.28 -24.04 -12.30
C SER A 69 -2.78 -22.89 -11.42
N ILE A 70 -2.05 -23.19 -10.35
CA ILE A 70 -1.46 -22.18 -9.46
C ILE A 70 -0.42 -21.34 -10.21
N MET A 71 0.49 -21.97 -10.97
CA MET A 71 1.47 -21.24 -11.79
C MET A 71 0.82 -20.28 -12.78
N ASN A 72 -0.23 -20.74 -13.49
CA ASN A 72 -0.98 -19.88 -14.42
C ASN A 72 -1.61 -18.70 -13.69
N PHE A 73 -2.18 -18.92 -12.51
CA PHE A 73 -2.77 -17.86 -11.71
C PHE A 73 -1.72 -16.81 -11.29
N LEU A 74 -0.52 -17.24 -10.86
CA LEU A 74 0.58 -16.32 -10.54
C LEU A 74 1.02 -15.51 -11.77
N SER A 75 1.13 -16.13 -12.95
CA SER A 75 1.51 -15.41 -14.17
C SER A 75 0.52 -14.29 -14.54
N LEU A 76 -0.78 -14.49 -14.29
CA LEU A 76 -1.82 -13.50 -14.58
C LEU A 76 -1.82 -12.32 -13.60
N GLN A 77 -1.24 -12.49 -12.41
CA GLN A 77 -1.17 -11.46 -11.37
C GLN A 77 0.07 -10.56 -11.47
N HIS A 78 0.97 -10.83 -12.42
CA HIS A 78 2.10 -9.94 -12.64
C HIS A 78 1.60 -8.53 -13.00
N PRO A 79 2.08 -7.48 -12.32
CA PRO A 79 1.59 -6.12 -12.57
C PRO A 79 1.69 -5.79 -14.05
N ALA A 80 0.56 -5.40 -14.66
CA ALA A 80 0.59 -4.77 -15.97
C ALA A 80 1.48 -3.52 -15.87
N HIS A 81 2.45 -3.40 -16.77
CA HIS A 81 3.39 -2.28 -16.76
C HIS A 81 2.63 -0.95 -16.76
N SER A 82 2.87 -0.15 -15.71
CA SER A 82 2.38 1.22 -15.52
C SER A 82 0.87 1.42 -15.72
N ALA A 83 0.10 1.37 -14.63
CA ALA A 83 -1.20 2.02 -14.62
C ALA A 83 -0.98 3.53 -14.82
N TYR A 84 -1.21 4.03 -16.03
CA TYR A 84 -1.14 5.45 -16.35
C TYR A 84 -2.24 6.18 -15.57
N THR A 85 -1.87 6.90 -14.52
CA THR A 85 -2.77 7.82 -13.83
C THR A 85 -3.00 9.03 -14.72
N ALA A 86 -4.21 9.11 -15.30
CA ALA A 86 -4.60 10.28 -16.08
C ALA A 86 -4.52 11.55 -15.20
N PRO A 87 -4.08 12.69 -15.77
CA PRO A 87 -4.06 13.95 -15.04
C PRO A 87 -5.47 14.32 -14.55
N ILE A 88 -5.56 14.82 -13.31
CA ILE A 88 -6.81 15.35 -12.76
C ILE A 88 -7.27 16.55 -13.61
N SER A 89 -8.50 16.49 -14.09
CA SER A 89 -9.14 17.59 -14.81
C SER A 89 -9.68 18.63 -13.84
N SER A 90 -9.73 19.90 -14.24
CA SER A 90 -10.26 21.01 -13.40
C SER A 90 -11.68 20.75 -12.87
N HIS A 91 -12.50 19.97 -13.58
CA HIS A 91 -13.84 19.57 -13.16
C HIS A 91 -13.89 18.57 -11.99
N GLN A 92 -12.79 17.91 -11.67
CA GLN A 92 -12.70 16.96 -10.55
C GLN A 92 -12.32 17.65 -9.21
N ILE A 93 -12.03 18.95 -9.24
CA ILE A 93 -11.72 19.75 -8.05
C ILE A 93 -12.99 20.48 -7.65
N GLU A 94 -13.78 19.86 -6.76
CA GLU A 94 -15.08 20.41 -6.33
C GLU A 94 -14.92 21.63 -5.42
N ASN A 95 -13.98 21.58 -4.47
CA ASN A 95 -13.77 22.66 -3.51
C ASN A 95 -12.28 23.02 -3.38
N PRO A 96 -11.83 24.20 -3.87
CA PRO A 96 -10.45 24.65 -3.71
C PRO A 96 -10.07 24.97 -2.25
N ASP A 97 -11.07 25.17 -1.37
CA ASP A 97 -10.85 25.54 0.03
C ASP A 97 -10.23 24.40 0.85
N ASP A 98 -10.40 23.15 0.39
CA ASP A 98 -9.83 21.95 1.02
C ASP A 98 -8.30 21.87 0.82
N TYR A 99 -7.76 22.59 -0.17
CA TYR A 99 -6.35 22.51 -0.57
C TYR A 99 -5.55 23.77 -0.23
N ILE A 100 -6.21 24.84 0.23
CA ILE A 100 -5.60 26.16 0.36
C ILE A 100 -5.99 26.80 1.69
N ALA A 101 -4.99 27.32 2.42
CA ALA A 101 -5.25 28.02 3.68
C ALA A 101 -6.17 29.26 3.47
N PRO A 102 -7.14 29.53 4.37
CA PRO A 102 -8.17 30.56 4.18
C PRO A 102 -7.67 31.96 3.83
N ARG A 103 -6.49 32.33 4.36
CA ARG A 103 -5.85 33.62 4.09
C ARG A 103 -5.53 33.87 2.61
N PHE A 104 -5.32 32.81 1.82
CA PHE A 104 -5.02 32.91 0.39
C PHE A 104 -6.27 32.89 -0.49
N LEU A 105 -7.36 32.28 -0.03
CA LEU A 105 -8.65 32.26 -0.73
C LEU A 105 -9.24 33.66 -0.87
N ARG A 106 -9.09 34.51 0.16
CA ARG A 106 -9.60 35.89 0.15
C ARG A 106 -8.99 36.80 -0.92
N LYS A 107 -7.84 36.42 -1.50
CA LYS A 107 -7.05 37.27 -2.41
C LYS A 107 -7.30 36.97 -3.90
N LYS A 108 -7.81 35.79 -4.24
CA LYS A 108 -8.04 35.32 -5.63
C LYS A 108 -9.34 34.51 -5.69
N GLY A 109 -10.14 34.70 -6.74
CA GLY A 109 -11.40 33.97 -6.90
C GLY A 109 -11.21 32.45 -7.02
N GLY A 110 -12.14 31.66 -6.45
CA GLY A 110 -12.04 30.19 -6.35
C GLY A 110 -11.77 29.48 -7.70
N ARG A 111 -12.34 29.97 -8.80
CA ARG A 111 -12.11 29.40 -10.14
C ARG A 111 -10.66 29.51 -10.61
N GLN A 112 -9.95 30.58 -10.22
CA GLN A 112 -8.52 30.73 -10.55
C GLN A 112 -7.67 29.72 -9.76
N TRP A 113 -8.05 29.40 -8.53
CA TRP A 113 -7.36 28.40 -7.72
C TRP A 113 -7.53 27.00 -8.26
N VAL A 114 -8.75 26.63 -8.69
CA VAL A 114 -9.04 25.34 -9.34
C VAL A 114 -8.10 25.12 -10.53
N GLN A 115 -7.96 26.10 -11.42
CA GLN A 115 -7.05 25.98 -12.57
C GLN A 115 -5.59 25.80 -12.12
N ARG A 116 -5.12 26.61 -11.17
CA ARG A 116 -3.74 26.52 -10.68
C ARG A 116 -3.44 25.18 -9.99
N ILE A 117 -4.40 24.61 -9.27
CA ILE A 117 -4.27 23.29 -8.65
C ILE A 117 -4.16 22.22 -9.75
N ALA A 118 -5.05 22.25 -10.76
CA ALA A 118 -5.00 21.30 -11.88
C ALA A 118 -3.67 21.38 -12.65
N ASP A 119 -3.20 22.59 -12.94
CA ASP A 119 -1.93 22.82 -13.62
C ASP A 119 -0.75 22.31 -12.77
N ALA A 120 -0.73 22.61 -11.46
CA ALA A 120 0.32 22.13 -10.56
C ALA A 120 0.31 20.61 -10.40
N HIS A 121 -0.87 19.99 -10.37
CA HIS A 121 -1.03 18.53 -10.28
C HIS A 121 -0.38 17.82 -11.48
N SER A 122 -0.37 18.43 -12.66
CA SER A 122 0.26 17.85 -13.85
C SER A 122 1.75 17.51 -13.66
N ASN A 123 2.45 18.24 -12.77
CA ASN A 123 3.87 18.02 -12.45
C ASN A 123 4.11 16.85 -11.48
N VAL A 124 3.07 16.36 -10.81
CA VAL A 124 3.18 15.32 -9.77
C VAL A 124 2.32 14.09 -10.04
N LYS A 125 1.55 14.08 -11.13
CA LYS A 125 0.63 12.99 -11.51
C LYS A 125 1.29 11.60 -11.63
N GLY A 126 2.59 11.55 -11.89
CA GLY A 126 3.36 10.32 -12.06
C GLY A 126 3.95 9.77 -10.75
N LEU A 127 3.78 10.48 -9.63
CA LEU A 127 4.27 10.02 -8.33
C LEU A 127 3.32 8.98 -7.75
N SER A 128 3.86 7.94 -7.14
CA SER A 128 3.08 7.06 -6.27
C SER A 128 2.55 7.81 -5.04
N LEU A 129 1.55 7.23 -4.37
CA LEU A 129 0.99 7.80 -3.13
C LEU A 129 2.07 8.11 -2.08
N THR A 130 3.05 7.21 -1.93
CA THR A 130 4.13 7.37 -0.95
C THR A 130 5.09 8.48 -1.37
N GLU A 131 5.46 8.54 -2.65
CA GLU A 131 6.35 9.59 -3.18
C GLU A 131 5.69 10.96 -3.10
N ALA A 132 4.41 11.07 -3.44
CA ALA A 132 3.65 12.31 -3.34
C ALA A 132 3.60 12.83 -1.89
N LYS A 133 3.33 11.95 -0.92
CA LYS A 133 3.36 12.29 0.51
C LYS A 133 4.76 12.72 0.96
N LEU A 134 5.80 12.00 0.53
CA LEU A 134 7.18 12.35 0.86
C LEU A 134 7.58 13.70 0.26
N HIS A 135 7.19 13.98 -0.98
CA HIS A 135 7.41 15.28 -1.63
C HIS A 135 6.71 16.41 -0.88
N PHE A 136 5.47 16.20 -0.43
CA PHE A 136 4.77 17.18 0.40
C PHE A 136 5.52 17.49 1.69
N ILE A 137 5.97 16.45 2.42
CA ILE A 137 6.76 16.62 3.65
C ILE A 137 8.04 17.39 3.35
N LYS A 138 8.79 17.01 2.32
CA LYS A 138 10.03 17.71 1.92
C LYS A 138 9.79 19.19 1.58
N ALA A 139 8.72 19.48 0.84
CA ALA A 139 8.36 20.86 0.50
C ALA A 139 7.97 21.67 1.73
N TRP A 140 7.25 21.08 2.69
CA TRP A 140 6.93 21.70 3.96
C TRP A 140 8.18 21.94 4.82
N GLN A 141 9.10 20.99 4.86
CA GLN A 141 10.37 21.09 5.58
C GLN A 141 11.32 22.14 5.01
N ALA A 142 11.18 22.49 3.72
CA ALA A 142 11.97 23.51 3.06
C ALA A 142 11.49 24.95 3.34
N LEU A 143 10.38 25.13 4.08
CA LEU A 143 9.90 26.46 4.46
C LEU A 143 10.84 27.12 5.50
N PRO A 144 11.05 28.45 5.44
CA PRO A 144 11.98 29.15 6.35
C PRO A 144 11.72 28.94 7.84
N ASP A 145 10.44 28.80 8.22
CA ASP A 145 10.02 28.67 9.61
C ASP A 145 9.84 27.22 10.07
N TYR A 146 10.25 26.24 9.24
CA TYR A 146 10.16 24.83 9.63
C TYR A 146 11.07 24.54 10.84
N GLY A 147 10.53 23.81 11.81
CA GLY A 147 11.26 23.42 13.02
C GLY A 147 11.29 24.48 14.13
N ILE A 148 10.66 25.65 13.93
CA ILE A 148 10.53 26.66 14.98
C ILE A 148 9.46 26.21 15.99
N SER A 149 9.82 26.21 17.28
CA SER A 149 8.89 26.04 18.39
C SER A 149 8.76 27.36 19.14
N LEU A 150 7.54 27.88 19.23
CA LEU A 150 7.25 29.14 19.92
C LEU A 150 6.81 28.86 21.35
N PHE A 151 7.48 29.49 22.30
CA PHE A 151 7.13 29.44 23.71
C PHE A 151 6.90 30.86 24.19
N VAL A 152 5.81 31.07 24.90
CA VAL A 152 5.58 32.33 25.63
C VAL A 152 6.37 32.25 26.92
N VAL A 153 7.33 33.15 27.12
CA VAL A 153 8.24 33.15 28.27
C VAL A 153 8.05 34.41 29.09
N LYS A 154 7.99 34.24 30.41
CA LYS A 154 7.99 35.35 31.38
C LYS A 154 9.34 35.42 32.07
N PHE A 155 10.13 36.43 31.72
CA PHE A 155 11.41 36.67 32.38
C PHE A 155 11.18 37.22 33.79
N SER A 156 11.97 36.78 34.77
CA SER A 156 11.87 37.23 36.17
C SER A 156 12.01 38.75 36.33
N THR A 157 12.70 39.40 35.39
CA THR A 157 12.94 40.83 35.34
C THR A 157 11.87 41.62 34.57
N SER A 158 10.92 40.94 33.90
CA SER A 158 9.87 41.57 33.09
C SER A 158 8.48 41.24 33.61
N LYS A 159 7.63 42.26 33.76
CA LYS A 159 6.20 42.05 34.06
C LYS A 159 5.39 41.62 32.83
N ARG A 160 5.96 41.68 31.62
CA ARG A 160 5.32 41.27 30.36
C ARG A 160 5.87 39.94 29.85
N GLU A 161 4.97 39.11 29.34
CA GLU A 161 5.28 37.90 28.60
C GLU A 161 5.78 38.27 27.19
N VAL A 162 6.72 37.47 26.67
CA VAL A 162 7.33 37.63 25.33
C VAL A 162 7.23 36.31 24.59
#